data_AF-A0A7S4LMZ0-F1
#
_entry.id   AF-A0A7S4LMZ0-F1
#
_cell.length_a   1.000
_cell.length_b   1.000
_cell.length_c   1.000
_cell.angle_alpha   90.00
_cell.angle_beta   90.00
_cell.angle_gamma   90.00
#
_symmetry.space_group_name_H-M   'P 1'
#
loop_
_entity.id
_entity.type
_entity.pdbx_description
1 polymer ?
#
loop_
_entity_poly.entity_id
_entity_poly.type
_entity_poly.pdbx_seq_one_letter_code
_entity_poly.pdbx_strand_id
1 'polypeptide(L)'
;RVYLFGSAAMGLCLADADVDLACDAVEGPQWRGVHAQDRRREQRAFLREALATLGEYGPLAVVKDARVPVLRKFGAPQGGALNWDLSCRMIGVANAQVIRQYVDAYPVVRPLCVLLKDWAKVTKVIN
;
A
#
# COMPACT_ATOMS: atom_id res chain seq x y z
N ARG A 1 -6.57 11.68 -5.68
CA ARG A 1 -6.68 10.44 -6.50
C ARG A 1 -6.09 9.28 -5.73
N VAL A 2 -6.58 8.07 -5.97
CA VAL A 2 -6.08 6.83 -5.36
C VAL A 2 -5.38 6.00 -6.43
N TYR A 3 -4.21 5.45 -6.09
CA TYR A 3 -3.36 4.69 -7.00
C TYR A 3 -3.07 3.32 -6.39
N LEU A 4 -3.20 2.27 -7.21
CA LEU A 4 -2.77 0.93 -6.86
C LEU A 4 -1.24 0.84 -6.94
N PHE A 5 -0.60 0.25 -5.94
CA PHE A 5 0.81 -0.11 -6.00
C PHE A 5 1.05 -1.51 -5.42
N GLY A 6 2.29 -1.81 -5.07
CA GLY A 6 2.63 -3.07 -4.43
C GLY A 6 2.49 -4.27 -5.36
N SER A 7 2.35 -5.45 -4.77
CA SER A 7 2.45 -6.70 -5.53
C SER A 7 1.31 -6.90 -6.53
N ALA A 8 0.11 -6.39 -6.24
CA ALA A 8 -1.02 -6.39 -7.17
C ALA A 8 -0.73 -5.57 -8.44
N ALA A 9 -0.20 -4.34 -8.30
CA ALA A 9 0.16 -3.50 -9.44
C ALA A 9 1.27 -4.08 -10.32
N MET A 10 2.19 -4.83 -9.72
CA MET A 10 3.32 -5.43 -10.43
C MET A 10 2.96 -6.77 -11.10
N GLY A 11 1.80 -7.36 -10.77
CA GLY A 11 1.44 -8.72 -11.19
C GLY A 11 2.15 -9.82 -10.38
N LEU A 12 2.62 -9.50 -9.18
CA LEU A 12 3.36 -10.39 -8.27
C LEU A 12 2.56 -10.74 -7.00
N CYS A 13 1.22 -10.62 -7.06
CA CYS A 13 0.32 -10.93 -5.95
C CYS A 13 0.23 -12.45 -5.72
N LEU A 14 0.24 -12.82 -4.44
CA LEU A 14 -0.15 -14.16 -3.98
C LEU A 14 -1.65 -14.16 -3.66
N ALA A 15 -2.26 -15.34 -3.49
CA ALA A 15 -3.70 -15.45 -3.24
C ALA A 15 -4.15 -14.76 -1.94
N ASP A 16 -3.25 -14.68 -0.95
CA ASP A 16 -3.46 -14.04 0.35
C ASP A 16 -2.96 -12.59 0.41
N ALA A 17 -2.50 -12.04 -0.71
CA ALA A 17 -1.86 -10.73 -0.74
C ALA A 17 -2.85 -9.61 -0.42
N ASP A 18 -2.36 -8.64 0.34
CA ASP A 18 -2.99 -7.36 0.55
C ASP A 18 -2.93 -6.49 -0.72
N VAL A 19 -3.85 -5.52 -0.76
CA VAL A 19 -3.89 -4.49 -1.80
C VAL A 19 -3.35 -3.18 -1.26
N ASP A 20 -2.25 -2.73 -1.84
CA ASP A 20 -1.59 -1.49 -1.49
C ASP A 20 -2.14 -0.30 -2.29
N LEU A 21 -2.63 0.73 -1.58
CA LEU A 21 -3.23 1.93 -2.14
C LEU A 21 -2.50 3.20 -1.67
N ALA A 22 -2.23 4.12 -2.58
CA ALA A 22 -1.65 5.42 -2.27
C ALA A 22 -2.62 6.55 -2.64
N CYS A 23 -2.77 7.54 -1.76
CA CYS A 23 -3.53 8.76 -2.03
C CYS A 23 -2.59 9.96 -2.18
N ASP A 24 -2.77 10.74 -3.24
CA ASP A 24 -1.99 11.96 -3.50
C ASP A 24 -2.54 13.22 -2.80
N ALA A 25 -3.54 13.08 -1.91
CA ALA A 25 -4.11 14.21 -1.17
C ALA A 25 -3.05 14.96 -0.34
N VAL A 26 -2.09 14.21 0.22
CA VAL A 26 -1.05 14.75 1.12
C VAL A 26 0.37 14.60 0.54
N GLU A 27 0.47 14.47 -0.79
CA GLU A 27 1.74 14.46 -1.51
C GLU A 27 1.58 14.99 -2.94
N GLY A 28 2.33 16.01 -3.31
CA GLY A 28 2.19 16.66 -4.62
C GLY A 28 2.95 18.00 -4.70
N PRO A 29 2.89 18.71 -5.84
CA PRO A 29 3.56 19.99 -6.03
C PRO A 29 3.25 21.02 -4.92
N GLN A 30 2.03 21.01 -4.40
CA GLN A 30 1.54 21.87 -3.32
C GLN A 30 2.25 21.63 -1.97
N TRP A 31 2.95 20.51 -1.82
CA TRP A 31 3.68 20.13 -0.60
C TRP A 31 5.20 20.35 -0.71
N ARG A 32 5.69 20.92 -1.82
CA ARG A 32 7.11 21.28 -1.98
C ARG A 32 7.49 22.37 -0.97
N GLY A 33 8.63 22.21 -0.30
CA GLY A 33 9.10 23.16 0.72
C GLY A 33 8.40 23.04 2.09
N VAL A 34 7.31 22.28 2.22
CA VAL A 34 6.66 22.03 3.51
C VAL A 34 7.56 21.18 4.40
N HIS A 35 7.62 21.48 5.70
CA HIS A 35 8.46 20.75 6.64
C HIS A 35 7.99 19.29 6.77
N ALA A 36 8.92 18.37 7.00
CA ALA A 36 8.59 16.94 7.05
C ALA A 36 7.63 16.61 8.21
N GLN A 37 7.68 17.35 9.30
CA GLN A 37 6.81 17.19 10.45
C GLN A 37 5.37 17.61 10.15
N ASP A 38 5.17 18.73 9.47
CA ASP A 38 3.84 19.22 9.07
C ASP A 38 3.20 18.24 8.11
N ARG A 39 3.94 17.73 7.12
CA ARG A 39 3.45 16.67 6.23
C ARG A 39 2.98 15.44 7.01
N ARG A 40 3.73 14.98 8.03
CA ARG A 40 3.30 13.83 8.84
C ARG A 40 2.03 14.13 9.65
N ARG A 41 1.87 15.35 10.15
CA ARG A 41 0.67 15.78 10.89
C ARG A 41 -0.54 15.75 9.95
N GLU A 42 -0.41 16.31 8.77
CA GLU A 42 -1.47 16.35 7.74
C GLU A 42 -1.83 14.94 7.24
N GLN A 43 -0.83 14.07 7.04
CA GLN A 43 -1.05 12.66 6.70
C GLN A 43 -1.89 11.95 7.78
N ARG A 44 -1.58 12.18 9.06
CA ARG A 44 -2.34 11.60 10.17
C ARG A 44 -3.76 12.16 10.28
N ALA A 45 -3.94 13.45 9.99
CA ALA A 45 -5.26 14.08 9.97
C ALA A 45 -6.13 13.47 8.86
N PHE A 46 -5.60 13.38 7.64
CA PHE A 46 -6.25 12.74 6.51
C PHE A 46 -6.66 11.29 6.80
N LEU A 47 -5.76 10.48 7.36
CA LEU A 47 -6.08 9.07 7.67
C LEU A 47 -7.16 8.93 8.76
N ARG A 48 -7.25 9.87 9.70
CA ARG A 48 -8.32 9.88 10.71
C ARG A 48 -9.67 10.26 10.11
N GLU A 49 -9.70 11.25 9.22
CA GLU A 49 -10.91 11.63 8.50
C GLU A 49 -11.39 10.50 7.58
N ALA A 50 -10.46 9.85 6.88
CA ALA A 50 -10.75 8.66 6.09
C ALA A 50 -11.28 7.51 6.96
N LEU A 51 -10.72 7.28 8.16
CA LEU A 51 -11.24 6.30 9.11
C LEU A 51 -12.68 6.63 9.54
N ALA A 52 -12.96 7.89 9.86
CA ALA A 52 -14.31 8.32 10.27
C ALA A 52 -15.33 8.12 9.15
N THR A 53 -14.94 8.36 7.90
CA THR A 53 -15.82 8.23 6.73
C THR A 53 -15.99 6.78 6.28
N LEU A 54 -14.92 5.99 6.30
CA LEU A 54 -14.92 4.63 5.77
C LEU A 54 -15.20 3.56 6.84
N GLY A 55 -15.11 3.92 8.14
CA GLY A 55 -15.27 2.99 9.26
C GLY A 55 -16.64 2.33 9.30
N GLU A 56 -17.65 2.98 8.73
CA GLU A 56 -19.01 2.43 8.60
C GLU A 56 -19.07 1.22 7.65
N TYR A 57 -18.07 1.06 6.76
CA TYR A 57 -18.03 0.01 5.74
C TYR A 57 -17.20 -1.21 6.14
N GLY A 58 -16.72 -1.29 7.39
CA GLY A 58 -16.07 -2.47 7.93
C GLY A 58 -14.89 -2.18 8.86
N PRO A 59 -14.21 -3.25 9.34
CA PRO A 59 -13.13 -3.11 10.31
C PRO A 59 -11.92 -2.42 9.68
N LEU A 60 -11.65 -1.21 10.17
CA LEU A 60 -10.52 -0.36 9.77
C LEU A 60 -9.67 0.02 10.98
N ALA A 61 -8.37 0.15 10.78
CA ALA A 61 -7.46 0.65 11.81
C ALA A 61 -6.38 1.56 11.22
N VAL A 62 -6.02 2.62 11.94
CA VAL A 62 -4.87 3.46 11.59
C VAL A 62 -3.61 2.89 12.22
N VAL A 63 -2.67 2.43 11.40
CA VAL A 63 -1.33 1.99 11.82
C VAL A 63 -0.42 3.21 11.86
N LYS A 64 -0.36 3.87 13.01
CA LYS A 64 0.26 5.19 13.21
C LYS A 64 1.76 5.17 13.53
N ASP A 65 2.26 4.03 14.01
CA ASP A 65 3.62 3.87 14.56
C ASP A 65 4.62 3.33 13.52
N ALA A 66 4.14 2.97 12.32
CA ALA A 66 5.00 2.63 11.19
C ALA A 66 5.74 3.87 10.64
N ARG A 67 6.88 3.64 9.96
CA ARG A 67 7.63 4.71 9.26
C ARG A 67 6.75 5.51 8.30
N VAL A 68 5.81 4.83 7.63
CA VAL A 68 4.74 5.40 6.82
C VAL A 68 3.42 5.02 7.47
N PRO A 69 2.66 5.98 8.03
CA PRO A 69 1.34 5.71 8.55
C PRO A 69 0.39 5.24 7.45
N VAL A 70 -0.45 4.25 7.76
CA VAL A 70 -1.46 3.72 6.83
C VAL A 70 -2.80 3.53 7.52
N LEU A 71 -3.89 3.58 6.74
CA LEU A 71 -5.20 3.09 7.12
C LEU A 71 -5.35 1.67 6.56
N ARG A 72 -5.53 0.69 7.44
CA ARG A 72 -5.63 -0.72 7.09
C ARG A 72 -7.07 -1.19 7.18
N LYS A 73 -7.56 -1.87 6.15
CA LYS A 73 -8.79 -2.66 6.19
C LYS A 73 -8.48 -4.13 6.36
N PHE A 74 -9.21 -4.73 7.29
CA PHE A 74 -9.23 -6.18 7.45
C PHE A 74 -10.39 -6.75 6.63
N GLY A 75 -10.11 -7.82 5.88
CA GLY A 75 -11.12 -8.59 5.19
C GLY A 75 -12.15 -9.11 6.19
N ALA A 76 -13.43 -9.03 5.82
CA ALA A 76 -14.53 -9.55 6.64
C ALA A 76 -15.45 -10.40 5.76
N PRO A 77 -16.05 -11.49 6.30
CA PRO A 77 -16.92 -12.38 5.53
C PRO A 77 -18.09 -11.66 4.84
N GLN A 78 -18.57 -10.55 5.41
CA GLN A 78 -19.77 -9.83 4.97
C GLN A 78 -19.49 -8.54 4.18
N GLY A 79 -18.22 -8.11 4.04
CA GLY A 79 -17.84 -6.81 3.49
C GLY A 79 -16.64 -6.85 2.54
N GLY A 80 -16.44 -7.99 1.88
CA GLY A 80 -15.30 -8.27 1.01
C GLY A 80 -14.09 -8.82 1.78
N ALA A 81 -13.60 -9.97 1.31
CA ALA A 81 -12.48 -10.72 1.90
C ALA A 81 -11.11 -10.04 1.72
N LEU A 82 -11.05 -8.91 1.03
CA LEU A 82 -9.80 -8.26 0.64
C LEU A 82 -9.24 -7.38 1.77
N ASN A 83 -7.99 -7.65 2.14
CA ASN A 83 -7.19 -6.76 2.97
C ASN A 83 -6.60 -5.65 2.09
N TRP A 84 -6.61 -4.41 2.58
CA TRP A 84 -5.92 -3.32 1.89
C TRP A 84 -5.31 -2.32 2.85
N ASP A 85 -4.24 -1.67 2.40
CA ASP A 85 -3.54 -0.60 3.10
C ASP A 85 -3.57 0.68 2.27
N LEU A 86 -4.11 1.75 2.85
CA LEU A 86 -4.12 3.08 2.26
C LEU A 86 -3.04 3.96 2.91
N SER A 87 -2.04 4.34 2.14
CA SER A 87 -1.00 5.29 2.51
C SER A 87 -1.19 6.64 1.82
N CYS A 88 -0.51 7.67 2.33
CA CYS A 88 -0.39 8.97 1.66
C CYS A 88 1.00 9.16 1.03
N ARG A 89 1.61 8.06 0.57
CA ARG A 89 2.98 8.05 0.01
C ARG A 89 3.00 7.47 -1.41
N MET A 90 3.38 8.31 -2.36
CA MET A 90 3.47 8.04 -3.80
C MET A 90 4.75 7.32 -4.21
N ILE A 91 5.77 7.27 -3.34
CA ILE A 91 7.01 6.53 -3.63
C ILE A 91 6.75 5.04 -3.93
N GLY A 92 5.75 4.44 -3.28
CA GLY A 92 5.34 3.06 -3.54
C GLY A 92 4.84 2.86 -4.97
N VAL A 93 4.11 3.85 -5.51
CA VAL A 93 3.59 3.85 -6.89
C VAL A 93 4.75 3.93 -7.88
N ALA A 94 5.70 4.85 -7.67
CA ALA A 94 6.88 5.00 -8.53
C ALA A 94 7.72 3.71 -8.55
N ASN A 95 7.96 3.09 -7.39
CA ASN A 95 8.69 1.83 -7.30
C ASN A 95 7.95 0.68 -8.00
N ALA A 96 6.63 0.59 -7.83
CA ALA A 96 5.82 -0.42 -8.50
C ALA A 96 5.86 -0.27 -10.02
N GLN A 97 5.88 0.95 -10.56
CA GLN A 97 6.03 1.20 -11.98
C GLN A 97 7.39 0.71 -12.50
N VAL A 98 8.49 1.00 -11.80
CA VAL A 98 9.83 0.52 -12.19
C VAL A 98 9.87 -1.00 -12.18
N ILE A 99 9.42 -1.65 -11.11
CA ILE A 99 9.40 -3.12 -11.03
C ILE A 99 8.50 -3.70 -12.13
N ARG A 100 7.35 -3.10 -12.39
CA ARG A 100 6.44 -3.53 -13.46
C ARG A 100 7.11 -3.49 -14.83
N GLN A 101 7.87 -2.43 -15.12
CA GLN A 101 8.63 -2.32 -16.38
C GLN A 101 9.64 -3.47 -16.52
N TYR A 102 10.34 -3.85 -15.44
CA TYR A 102 11.24 -5.00 -15.47
C TYR A 102 10.51 -6.33 -15.69
N VAL A 103 9.38 -6.52 -15.00
CA VAL A 103 8.55 -7.74 -15.13
C VAL A 103 7.97 -7.85 -16.55
N ASP A 104 7.52 -6.74 -17.13
CA ASP A 104 6.99 -6.71 -18.51
C ASP A 104 8.08 -6.91 -19.56
N ALA A 105 9.27 -6.35 -19.35
CA ALA A 105 10.42 -6.53 -20.25
C ALA A 105 10.95 -7.98 -20.23
N TYR A 106 10.87 -8.65 -19.07
CA TYR A 106 11.35 -10.02 -18.89
C TYR A 106 10.30 -10.89 -18.19
N PRO A 107 9.29 -11.41 -18.92
CA PRO A 107 8.17 -12.15 -18.32
C PRO A 107 8.59 -13.38 -17.50
N VAL A 108 9.74 -13.99 -17.83
CA VAL A 108 10.39 -15.08 -17.09
C VAL A 108 10.77 -14.70 -15.66
N VAL A 109 10.98 -13.42 -15.36
CA VAL A 109 11.27 -12.94 -14.00
C VAL A 109 10.05 -13.06 -13.09
N ARG A 110 8.84 -13.00 -13.65
CA ARG A 110 7.59 -13.08 -12.87
C ARG A 110 7.49 -14.34 -12.01
N PRO A 111 7.58 -15.58 -12.56
CA PRO A 111 7.52 -16.79 -11.75
C PRO A 111 8.69 -16.87 -10.74
N LEU A 112 9.88 -16.38 -11.09
CA LEU A 112 11.02 -16.33 -10.16
C LEU A 112 10.74 -15.43 -8.96
N CYS A 113 10.21 -14.21 -9.18
CA CYS A 113 9.85 -13.31 -8.10
C CYS A 113 8.74 -13.88 -7.19
N VAL A 114 7.75 -14.54 -7.78
CA VAL A 114 6.67 -15.20 -7.01
C VAL A 114 7.24 -16.34 -6.17
N LEU A 115 8.10 -17.18 -6.74
CA LEU A 115 8.77 -18.28 -6.03
C LEU A 115 9.63 -17.77 -4.88
N LEU A 116 10.45 -16.74 -5.11
CA LEU A 116 11.30 -16.15 -4.07
C LEU A 116 10.47 -15.52 -2.95
N LYS A 117 9.35 -14.86 -3.29
CA LYS A 117 8.43 -14.29 -2.31
C LYS A 117 7.78 -15.37 -1.45
N ASP A 118 7.32 -16.45 -2.06
CA ASP A 118 6.72 -17.59 -1.34
C ASP A 118 7.74 -18.30 -0.45
N TRP A 119 8.93 -18.60 -0.99
CA TRP A 119 10.04 -19.17 -0.21
C TRP A 119 10.40 -18.29 0.99
N ALA A 120 10.50 -16.98 0.81
CA ALA A 120 10.85 -16.06 1.89
C ALA A 120 9.78 -16.00 2.99
N LYS A 121 8.49 -16.13 2.63
CA LYS A 121 7.38 -16.29 3.58
C LYS A 121 7.47 -17.61 4.34
N VAL A 122 7.63 -18.74 3.62
CA VAL A 122 7.68 -20.09 4.21
C VAL A 122 8.85 -20.24 5.18
N THR A 123 10.00 -19.68 4.81
CA THR A 123 11.23 -19.71 5.63
C THR A 123 11.30 -18.62 6.68
N LYS A 124 10.35 -17.67 6.70
CA LYS A 124 10.26 -16.54 7.63
C LYS A 124 11.53 -15.65 7.63
N VAL A 125 12.19 -15.56 6.48
CA VAL A 125 13.32 -14.62 6.28
C VAL A 125 12.81 -13.19 6.14
N ILE A 126 11.57 -13.04 5.68
CA ILE A 126 10.81 -11.78 5.71
C ILE A 126 9.54 -11.99 6.53
N ASN A 127 9.18 -10.98 7.32
CA ASN A 127 7.95 -10.93 8.12
C ASN A 127 6.83 -10.24 7.34
#